data_AF-A0A1Z8SC86-F1
#
_entry.id   AF-A0A1Z8SC86-F1
#
_cell.length_a   1.000
_cell.length_b   1.000
_cell.length_c   1.000
_cell.angle_alpha   90.00
_cell.angle_beta   90.00
_cell.angle_gamma   90.00
#
_symmetry.space_group_name_H-M   'P 1'
#
loop_
_entity.id
_entity.type
_entity.pdbx_description
1 polymer ?
#
loop_
_entity_poly.entity_id
_entity_poly.type
_entity_poly.pdbx_seq_one_letter_code
_entity_poly.pdbx_strand_id
1 'polypeptide(L)'
;MSLNTFVRTWLPLLLLVILIIFNWPSGKLDFGNTSPWAGLIFELDAAPPSGESPGLLLGCLPVMDLKGEEGFFVCGAVEWKASQDLAPLLMAGRVEDLRLQKINLLQETVDLHRNPRITFLLYDLPADSNPVELVGGLIQGETLKLKPTSPEVAPFLLNIGPMRAKRVHRVDFDEETQKRWRGEPARFQQLWRQQKADDATLLAPYMHGKITIPGPASPDGVVTEEGR
;
A
#
# COMPACT_ATOMS: atom_id res chain seq x y z
N MET A 1 -49.92 -15.42 -15.86
CA MET A 1 -49.23 -14.13 -15.65
C MET A 1 -49.65 -13.19 -16.78
N SER A 2 -50.11 -11.97 -16.52
CA SER A 2 -50.57 -11.07 -17.58
C SER A 2 -49.39 -10.50 -18.37
N LEU A 3 -49.57 -10.27 -19.68
CA LEU A 3 -48.55 -9.66 -20.55
C LEU A 3 -48.05 -8.33 -19.99
N ASN A 4 -48.94 -7.57 -19.34
CA ASN A 4 -48.63 -6.28 -18.73
C ASN A 4 -47.70 -6.43 -17.50
N THR A 5 -47.91 -7.45 -16.66
CA THR A 5 -47.03 -7.76 -15.52
C THR A 5 -45.66 -8.25 -15.98
N PHE A 6 -45.59 -9.00 -17.07
CA PHE A 6 -44.33 -9.46 -17.64
C PHE A 6 -43.48 -8.28 -18.15
N VAL A 7 -44.07 -7.38 -18.94
CA VAL A 7 -43.35 -6.24 -19.53
C VAL A 7 -42.94 -5.18 -18.49
N ARG A 8 -43.78 -4.91 -17.48
CA ARG A 8 -43.48 -3.86 -16.50
C ARG A 8 -42.57 -4.29 -15.35
N THR A 9 -42.58 -5.57 -15.00
CA THR A 9 -41.89 -6.04 -13.79
C THR A 9 -40.80 -7.04 -14.11
N TRP A 10 -41.10 -8.05 -14.92
CA TRP A 10 -40.15 -9.14 -15.18
C TRP A 10 -39.11 -8.79 -16.23
N LEU A 11 -39.49 -8.05 -17.28
CA LEU A 11 -38.58 -7.64 -18.34
C LEU A 11 -37.46 -6.70 -17.82
N PRO A 12 -37.73 -5.65 -17.01
CA PRO A 12 -36.66 -4.83 -16.45
C PRO A 12 -35.77 -5.60 -15.48
N LEU A 13 -36.34 -6.51 -14.68
CA LEU A 13 -35.59 -7.37 -13.76
C LEU A 13 -34.68 -8.34 -14.52
N LEU A 14 -35.15 -8.96 -15.61
CA LEU A 14 -34.34 -9.80 -16.48
C LEU A 14 -33.22 -9.00 -17.14
N LEU A 15 -33.52 -7.80 -17.66
CA LEU A 15 -32.51 -6.93 -18.24
C LEU A 15 -31.46 -6.51 -17.20
N LEU A 16 -31.87 -6.19 -15.98
CA LEU A 16 -30.97 -5.88 -14.87
C LEU A 16 -30.09 -7.09 -14.52
N VAL A 17 -30.66 -8.28 -14.40
CA VAL A 17 -29.91 -9.52 -14.11
C VAL A 17 -28.91 -9.82 -15.22
N ILE A 18 -29.31 -9.66 -16.49
CA ILE A 18 -28.42 -9.82 -17.65
C ILE A 18 -27.30 -8.78 -17.59
N LEU A 19 -27.60 -7.51 -17.28
CA LEU A 19 -26.61 -6.44 -17.19
C LEU A 19 -25.65 -6.67 -16.02
N ILE A 20 -26.13 -7.17 -14.88
CA ILE A 20 -25.30 -7.61 -13.76
C ILE A 20 -24.41 -8.75 -14.22
N ILE A 21 -24.93 -9.83 -14.83
CA ILE A 21 -24.15 -10.99 -15.28
C ILE A 21 -23.08 -10.58 -16.31
N PHE A 22 -23.42 -9.71 -17.27
CA PHE A 22 -22.49 -9.27 -18.32
C PHE A 22 -21.42 -8.30 -17.81
N ASN A 23 -21.73 -7.49 -16.81
CA ASN A 23 -20.74 -6.63 -16.15
C ASN A 23 -20.13 -7.30 -14.91
N TRP A 24 -20.54 -8.52 -14.57
CA TRP A 24 -19.97 -9.28 -13.46
C TRP A 24 -18.61 -9.78 -13.92
N PRO A 25 -17.53 -9.49 -13.19
CA PRO A 25 -16.21 -10.03 -13.53
C PRO A 25 -16.29 -11.56 -13.49
N SER A 26 -16.22 -12.19 -14.68
CA SER A 26 -16.38 -13.62 -14.89
C SER A 26 -15.06 -14.40 -14.84
N GLY A 27 -13.97 -13.74 -14.43
CA GLY A 27 -12.81 -14.44 -13.91
C GLY A 27 -13.18 -15.17 -12.62
N LYS A 28 -12.57 -16.34 -12.35
CA LYS A 28 -12.63 -16.93 -11.02
C LYS A 28 -12.30 -15.83 -10.01
N LEU A 29 -13.25 -15.47 -9.15
CA LEU A 29 -12.96 -14.73 -7.92
C LEU A 29 -12.20 -15.67 -6.99
N ASP A 30 -10.97 -15.96 -7.40
CA ASP A 30 -9.93 -16.48 -6.56
C ASP A 30 -9.50 -15.31 -5.69
N PHE A 31 -10.30 -15.00 -4.67
CA PHE A 31 -9.84 -14.21 -3.53
C PHE A 31 -8.87 -15.06 -2.70
N GLY A 32 -7.82 -15.59 -3.34
CA GLY A 32 -6.69 -16.13 -2.63
C GLY A 32 -5.96 -14.95 -2.00
N ASN A 33 -6.26 -14.58 -0.75
CA ASN A 33 -5.44 -13.70 0.11
C ASN A 33 -4.90 -12.38 -0.46
N THR A 34 -5.33 -11.94 -1.64
CA THR A 34 -4.63 -10.90 -2.40
C THR A 34 -5.36 -9.59 -2.18
N SER A 35 -4.81 -8.79 -1.28
CA SER A 35 -5.26 -7.42 -1.04
C SER A 35 -5.23 -6.58 -2.33
N PRO A 36 -6.09 -5.55 -2.48
CA PRO A 36 -6.10 -4.68 -3.65
C PRO A 36 -4.75 -4.01 -3.97
N TRP A 37 -3.86 -3.89 -2.98
CA TRP A 37 -2.50 -3.36 -3.12
C TRP A 37 -1.41 -4.44 -3.25
N ALA A 38 -1.76 -5.73 -3.14
CA ALA A 38 -0.78 -6.81 -3.23
C ALA A 38 -0.05 -6.78 -4.59
N GLY A 39 1.28 -6.86 -4.51
CA GLY A 39 2.14 -6.97 -5.69
C GLY A 39 2.44 -5.64 -6.38
N LEU A 40 1.94 -4.51 -5.87
CA LEU A 40 2.35 -3.19 -6.34
C LEU A 40 3.79 -2.92 -5.90
N ILE A 41 4.60 -2.37 -6.80
CA ILE A 41 6.00 -2.01 -6.52
C ILE A 41 6.23 -0.54 -6.87
N PHE A 42 6.86 0.16 -5.95
CA PHE A 42 7.25 1.56 -6.11
C PHE A 42 8.76 1.70 -5.97
N GLU A 43 9.37 2.47 -6.85
CA GLU A 43 10.74 2.91 -6.67
C GLU A 43 10.76 4.17 -5.80
N LEU A 44 11.38 4.06 -4.63
CA LEU A 44 11.43 5.16 -3.68
C LEU A 44 12.76 5.87 -3.77
N ASP A 45 12.67 7.16 -4.06
CA ASP A 45 13.72 8.14 -3.88
C ASP A 45 13.40 8.94 -2.63
N ALA A 46 14.32 9.05 -1.69
CA ALA A 46 14.19 10.07 -0.66
C ALA A 46 15.36 11.02 -0.88
N ALA A 47 15.02 12.26 -1.26
CA ALA A 47 16.01 13.32 -1.26
C ALA A 47 16.61 13.39 0.14
N PRO A 48 17.96 13.43 0.30
CA PRO A 48 18.63 13.27 1.58
C PRO A 48 17.96 14.18 2.63
N PRO A 49 17.18 13.62 3.56
CA PRO A 49 16.42 14.42 4.49
C PRO A 49 17.39 14.81 5.59
N SER A 50 18.01 15.98 5.50
CA SER A 50 18.84 16.62 6.54
C SER A 50 19.48 15.62 7.52
N GLY A 51 20.29 14.69 7.02
CA GLY A 51 20.80 13.56 7.81
C GLY A 51 21.14 12.33 6.97
N GLU A 52 22.36 11.82 7.16
CA GLU A 52 22.91 10.62 6.52
C GLU A 52 22.38 9.31 7.13
N SER A 53 21.59 9.40 8.22
CA SER A 53 21.12 8.24 8.97
C SER A 53 20.13 7.39 8.17
N PRO A 54 20.30 6.05 8.15
CA PRO A 54 19.39 5.15 7.47
C PRO A 54 17.97 5.32 7.98
N GLY A 55 17.02 5.26 7.05
CA GLY A 55 15.62 5.49 7.31
C GLY A 55 14.79 4.24 7.09
N LEU A 56 13.63 4.20 7.72
CA LEU A 56 12.59 3.23 7.46
C LEU A 56 11.53 3.87 6.56
N LEU A 57 11.41 3.37 5.33
CA LEU A 57 10.39 3.79 4.37
C LEU A 57 9.21 2.83 4.39
N LEU A 58 8.02 3.37 4.63
CA LEU A 58 6.78 2.61 4.78
C LEU A 58 5.76 3.05 3.73
N GLY A 59 5.20 2.08 3.00
CA GLY A 59 4.02 2.28 2.16
C GLY A 59 2.78 1.89 2.94
N CYS A 60 1.91 2.85 3.20
CA CYS A 60 0.80 2.71 4.14
C CYS A 60 -0.57 3.07 3.56
N LEU A 61 -1.61 2.52 4.18
CA LEU A 61 -3.00 2.92 3.95
C LEU A 61 -3.57 3.60 5.20
N PRO A 62 -4.32 4.71 5.04
CA PRO A 62 -5.01 5.36 6.14
C PRO A 62 -6.11 4.44 6.69
N VAL A 63 -6.14 4.33 8.02
CA VAL A 63 -7.06 3.46 8.76
C VAL A 63 -7.57 4.19 10.01
N MET A 64 -8.63 3.62 10.57
CA MET A 64 -9.18 4.02 11.87
C MET A 64 -9.46 2.78 12.69
N ASP A 65 -9.10 2.80 13.96
CA ASP A 65 -9.37 1.69 14.87
C ASP A 65 -10.83 1.69 15.39
N LEU A 66 -11.20 0.64 16.14
CA LEU A 66 -12.56 0.54 16.71
C LEU A 66 -12.91 1.63 17.73
N LYS A 67 -11.93 2.36 18.25
CA LYS A 67 -12.12 3.47 19.19
C LYS A 67 -12.20 4.82 18.48
N GLY A 68 -11.99 4.85 17.16
CA GLY A 68 -12.00 6.07 16.35
C GLY A 68 -10.64 6.75 16.26
N GLU A 69 -9.55 6.10 16.69
CA GLU A 69 -8.20 6.66 16.55
C GLU A 69 -7.68 6.42 15.13
N GLU A 70 -7.26 7.51 14.48
CA GLU A 70 -6.64 7.44 13.16
C GLU A 70 -5.24 6.82 13.21
N GLY A 71 -4.86 6.16 12.12
CA GLY A 71 -3.54 5.57 11.98
C GLY A 71 -3.20 5.19 10.55
N PHE A 72 -2.09 4.47 10.42
CA PHE A 72 -1.58 3.96 9.15
C PHE A 72 -1.32 2.47 9.23
N PHE A 73 -1.96 1.69 8.36
CA PHE A 73 -1.66 0.28 8.20
C PHE A 73 -0.48 0.10 7.24
N VAL A 74 0.53 -0.65 7.67
CA VAL A 74 1.77 -0.85 6.92
C VAL A 74 1.60 -1.95 5.89
N CYS A 75 1.62 -1.58 4.61
CA CYS A 75 1.48 -2.51 3.50
C CYS A 75 2.81 -2.89 2.85
N GLY A 76 3.83 -2.05 2.97
CA GLY A 76 5.16 -2.33 2.47
C GLY A 76 6.18 -1.59 3.31
N ALA A 77 7.40 -2.12 3.38
CA ALA A 77 8.47 -1.56 4.18
C ALA A 77 9.81 -1.86 3.53
N VAL A 78 10.70 -0.87 3.51
CA VAL A 78 12.08 -1.02 3.01
C VAL A 78 13.02 -0.14 3.82
N GLU A 79 14.25 -0.62 4.01
CA GLU A 79 15.33 0.19 4.54
C GLU A 79 15.81 1.16 3.46
N TRP A 80 15.90 2.43 3.80
CA TRP A 80 16.48 3.47 2.97
C TRP A 80 17.87 3.85 3.48
N LYS A 81 18.82 3.98 2.56
CA LYS A 81 20.19 4.44 2.84
C LYS A 81 20.52 5.58 1.89
N ALA A 82 21.09 6.66 2.42
CA ALA A 82 21.46 7.83 1.63
C ALA A 82 22.44 7.52 0.48
N SER A 83 23.22 6.44 0.59
CA SER A 83 24.20 6.00 -0.41
C SER A 83 23.64 5.02 -1.45
N GLN A 84 22.38 4.61 -1.35
CA GLN A 84 21.76 3.65 -2.28
C GLN A 84 20.89 4.35 -3.32
N ASP A 85 20.93 3.82 -4.54
CA ASP A 85 19.93 4.12 -5.57
C ASP A 85 18.51 3.81 -5.08
N LEU A 86 17.53 4.21 -5.88
CA LEU A 86 16.09 3.96 -5.70
C LEU A 86 15.80 2.61 -5.02
N ALA A 87 15.16 2.68 -3.86
CA ALA A 87 14.80 1.51 -3.08
C ALA A 87 13.46 0.95 -3.57
N PRO A 88 13.40 -0.28 -4.11
CA PRO A 88 12.14 -0.88 -4.52
C PRO A 88 11.35 -1.27 -3.26
N LEU A 89 10.10 -0.81 -3.16
CA LEU A 89 9.18 -1.17 -2.09
C LEU A 89 8.05 -2.03 -2.66
N LEU A 90 7.91 -3.24 -2.16
CA LEU A 90 6.80 -4.14 -2.46
C LEU A 90 5.67 -3.95 -1.45
N MET A 91 4.46 -3.73 -1.96
CA MET A 91 3.23 -3.76 -1.18
C MET A 91 2.78 -5.21 -0.99
N ALA A 92 3.02 -5.76 0.19
CA ALA A 92 2.77 -7.15 0.57
C ALA A 92 1.81 -7.32 1.77
N GLY A 93 1.27 -6.23 2.33
CA GLY A 93 0.33 -6.28 3.45
C GLY A 93 -0.94 -7.04 3.10
N ARG A 94 -1.44 -7.84 4.04
CA ARG A 94 -2.58 -8.73 3.81
C ARG A 94 -3.87 -8.19 4.43
N VAL A 95 -5.01 -8.57 3.87
CA VAL A 95 -6.32 -8.23 4.47
C VAL A 95 -6.52 -8.95 5.80
N GLU A 96 -5.94 -10.14 5.97
CA GLU A 96 -5.98 -10.85 7.25
C GLU A 96 -5.28 -10.06 8.37
N ASP A 97 -4.17 -9.40 8.06
CA ASP A 97 -3.43 -8.59 9.02
C ASP A 97 -4.28 -7.38 9.49
N LEU A 98 -5.02 -6.73 8.59
CA LEU A 98 -6.00 -5.70 8.94
C LEU A 98 -7.07 -6.21 9.91
N ARG A 99 -7.60 -7.42 9.66
CA ARG A 99 -8.62 -8.04 10.52
C ARG A 99 -8.08 -8.35 11.91
N LEU A 100 -6.84 -8.85 11.98
CA LEU A 100 -6.16 -9.14 13.26
C LEU A 100 -5.92 -7.86 14.07
N GLN A 101 -5.63 -6.75 13.39
CA GLN A 101 -5.45 -5.43 14.01
C GLN A 101 -6.78 -4.77 14.43
N LYS A 102 -7.93 -5.31 14.01
CA LYS A 102 -9.28 -4.75 14.29
C LYS A 102 -9.39 -3.28 13.86
N ILE A 103 -9.00 -2.99 12.62
CA ILE A 103 -9.01 -1.65 12.04
C ILE A 103 -9.81 -1.61 10.74
N ASN A 104 -10.39 -0.44 10.46
CA ASN A 104 -11.13 -0.17 9.24
C ASN A 104 -10.29 0.69 8.30
N LEU A 105 -10.27 0.35 7.02
CA LEU A 105 -9.68 1.21 5.98
C LEU A 105 -10.54 2.45 5.78
N LEU A 106 -9.90 3.61 5.67
CA LEU A 106 -10.59 4.88 5.39
C LEU A 106 -10.83 5.10 3.89
N GLN A 107 -10.22 4.29 3.03
CA GLN A 107 -10.48 4.31 1.59
C GLN A 107 -11.55 3.29 1.22
N GLU A 108 -12.42 3.68 0.29
CA GLU A 108 -13.43 2.80 -0.26
C GLU A 108 -12.80 1.64 -1.05
N THR A 109 -13.40 0.45 -0.94
CA THR A 109 -12.91 -0.75 -1.63
C THR A 109 -12.80 -0.55 -3.15
N VAL A 110 -13.75 0.17 -3.76
CA VAL A 110 -13.73 0.42 -5.21
C VAL A 110 -12.54 1.27 -5.61
N ASP A 111 -12.24 2.32 -4.85
CA ASP A 111 -11.09 3.20 -5.08
C ASP A 111 -9.76 2.45 -4.88
N LEU A 112 -9.69 1.56 -3.89
CA LEU A 112 -8.50 0.74 -3.65
C LEU A 112 -8.13 -0.18 -4.83
N HIS A 113 -9.11 -0.60 -5.63
CA HIS A 113 -8.87 -1.39 -6.84
C HIS A 113 -8.52 -0.55 -8.05
N ARG A 114 -9.05 0.67 -8.15
CA ARG A 114 -8.91 1.52 -9.33
C ARG A 114 -7.73 2.47 -9.25
N ASN A 115 -7.59 3.16 -8.13
CA ASN A 115 -6.62 4.22 -7.96
C ASN A 115 -6.22 4.41 -6.48
N PRO A 116 -5.63 3.36 -5.87
CA PRO A 116 -5.34 3.35 -4.44
C PRO A 116 -4.47 4.55 -4.07
N ARG A 117 -4.85 5.23 -2.99
CA ARG A 117 -4.10 6.35 -2.43
C ARG A 117 -3.16 5.82 -1.36
N ILE A 118 -1.88 5.70 -1.68
CA ILE A 118 -0.86 5.19 -0.77
C ILE A 118 -0.19 6.38 -0.08
N THR A 119 -0.02 6.28 1.24
CA THR A 119 0.76 7.22 2.03
C THR A 119 2.13 6.64 2.29
N PHE A 120 3.17 7.29 1.77
CA PHE A 120 4.55 6.96 2.05
C PHE A 120 5.04 7.76 3.24
N LEU A 121 5.61 7.07 4.23
CA LEU A 121 6.12 7.64 5.47
C LEU A 121 7.60 7.30 5.60
N LEU A 122 8.38 8.26 6.12
CA LEU A 122 9.79 8.08 6.45
C LEU A 122 9.98 8.28 7.96
N TYR A 123 10.59 7.30 8.61
CA TYR A 123 11.04 7.34 10.00
C TYR A 123 12.54 7.05 10.06
N ASP A 124 13.15 7.25 11.23
CA ASP A 124 14.46 6.66 11.49
C ASP A 124 14.33 5.14 11.59
N LEU A 125 15.35 4.42 11.11
CA LEU A 125 15.37 2.96 11.21
C LEU A 125 15.56 2.56 12.68
N PRO A 126 14.59 1.85 13.31
CA PRO A 126 14.79 1.32 14.65
C PRO A 126 15.94 0.29 14.64
N ALA A 127 16.76 0.31 15.69
CA ALA A 127 17.85 -0.66 15.86
C ALA A 127 17.30 -2.09 15.80
N ASP A 128 18.03 -2.99 15.14
CA ASP A 128 17.72 -4.41 15.00
C ASP A 128 16.36 -4.73 14.35
N SER A 129 15.74 -3.77 13.66
CA SER A 129 14.49 -4.00 12.95
C SER A 129 14.70 -4.60 11.56
N ASN A 130 13.88 -5.59 11.22
CA ASN A 130 13.76 -6.10 9.86
C ASN A 130 12.53 -5.47 9.20
N PRO A 131 12.68 -4.60 8.18
CA PRO A 131 11.55 -3.89 7.56
C PRO A 131 10.42 -4.83 7.13
N VAL A 132 10.74 -6.03 6.62
CA VAL A 132 9.74 -7.00 6.15
C VAL A 132 8.80 -7.45 7.26
N GLU A 133 9.26 -7.52 8.51
CA GLU A 133 8.46 -7.93 9.67
C GLU A 133 7.47 -6.86 10.11
N LEU A 134 7.67 -5.61 9.70
CA LEU A 134 6.78 -4.49 10.02
C LEU A 134 5.52 -4.48 9.17
N VAL A 135 5.50 -5.26 8.06
CA VAL A 135 4.35 -5.37 7.16
C VAL A 135 3.18 -6.06 7.85
N GLY A 136 2.02 -5.40 7.80
CA GLY A 136 0.82 -5.76 8.57
C GLY A 136 0.72 -5.05 9.93
N GLY A 137 1.72 -4.22 10.29
CA GLY A 137 1.68 -3.38 11.47
C GLY A 137 0.70 -2.21 11.36
N LEU A 138 0.42 -1.58 12.51
CA LEU A 138 -0.42 -0.39 12.64
C LEU A 138 0.37 0.73 13.32
N ILE A 139 0.48 1.89 12.68
CA ILE A 139 1.12 3.08 13.23
C ILE A 139 0.04 4.01 13.80
N GLN A 140 0.21 4.42 15.05
CA GLN A 140 -0.60 5.46 15.71
C GLN A 140 0.35 6.37 16.51
N GLY A 141 0.46 7.63 16.09
CA GLY A 141 1.49 8.54 16.61
C GLY A 141 2.89 8.02 16.30
N GLU A 142 3.75 7.96 17.32
CA GLU A 142 5.14 7.46 17.22
C GLU A 142 5.26 5.96 17.54
N THR A 143 4.13 5.27 17.71
CA THR A 143 4.09 3.83 18.06
C THR A 143 3.67 2.99 16.87
N LEU A 144 4.45 1.95 16.59
CA LEU A 144 4.11 0.86 15.67
C LEU A 144 3.66 -0.37 16.48
N LYS A 145 2.43 -0.82 16.23
CA LYS A 145 1.87 -2.06 16.75
C LYS A 145 2.11 -3.17 15.73
N LEU A 146 2.99 -4.11 16.03
CA LEU A 146 3.19 -5.29 15.18
C LEU A 146 1.94 -6.15 15.17
N LYS A 147 1.70 -6.85 14.04
CA LYS A 147 0.54 -7.72 13.92
C LYS A 147 0.58 -8.83 14.98
N PRO A 148 -0.53 -9.07 15.69
CA PRO A 148 -0.59 -10.17 16.64
C PRO A 148 -0.63 -11.51 15.89
N THR A 149 -0.12 -12.56 16.52
CA THR A 149 -0.16 -13.93 15.97
C THR A 149 -1.55 -14.54 16.01
N SER A 150 -2.41 -14.05 16.90
CA SER A 150 -3.83 -14.41 16.99
C SER A 150 -4.66 -13.25 17.54
N PRO A 151 -6.00 -13.26 17.38
CA PRO A 151 -6.87 -12.17 17.85
C PRO A 151 -6.86 -11.92 19.38
N GLU A 152 -6.34 -12.87 20.15
CA GLU A 152 -6.31 -12.87 21.62
C GLU A 152 -4.97 -12.42 22.19
N VAL A 153 -3.91 -12.42 21.38
CA VAL A 153 -2.57 -12.01 21.80
C VAL A 153 -2.42 -10.50 21.66
N ALA A 154 -1.91 -9.85 22.72
CA ALA A 154 -1.61 -8.43 22.67
C ALA A 154 -0.53 -8.14 21.62
N PRO A 155 -0.67 -7.09 20.80
CA PRO A 155 0.34 -6.72 19.81
C PRO A 155 1.62 -6.24 20.51
N PHE A 156 2.77 -6.58 19.94
CA PHE A 156 4.04 -6.02 20.36
C PHE A 156 4.12 -4.55 19.91
N LEU A 157 4.56 -3.68 20.81
CA LEU A 157 4.66 -2.24 20.57
C LEU A 157 6.12 -1.85 20.37
N LEU A 158 6.40 -1.19 19.25
CA LEU A 158 7.70 -0.62 18.92
C LEU A 158 7.58 0.90 18.85
N ASN A 159 8.46 1.61 19.54
CA ASN A 159 8.59 3.06 19.34
C ASN A 159 9.43 3.30 18.09
N ILE A 160 8.85 3.95 17.09
CA ILE A 160 9.51 4.28 15.81
C ILE A 160 9.96 5.75 15.74
N GLY A 161 9.76 6.50 16.82
CA GLY A 161 10.15 7.91 16.93
C GLY A 161 9.32 8.85 16.05
N PRO A 162 9.75 10.11 15.91
CA PRO A 162 9.04 11.10 15.13
C PRO A 162 9.14 10.82 13.63
N MET A 163 8.05 11.10 12.92
CA MET A 163 8.01 11.00 11.46
C MET A 163 8.90 12.09 10.83
N ARG A 164 9.83 11.69 9.95
CA ARG A 164 10.73 12.62 9.23
C ARG A 164 10.05 13.27 8.03
N ALA A 165 9.28 12.48 7.27
CA ALA A 165 8.62 12.96 6.07
C ALA A 165 7.38 12.12 5.72
N LYS A 166 6.48 12.74 4.96
CA LYS A 166 5.24 12.12 4.46
C LYS A 166 4.98 12.55 3.02
N ARG A 167 4.61 11.62 2.17
CA ARG A 167 4.13 11.87 0.81
C ARG A 167 2.89 11.03 0.54
N VAL A 168 1.87 11.63 -0.03
CA VAL A 168 0.69 10.88 -0.50
C VAL A 168 0.76 10.76 -2.01
N HIS A 169 0.50 9.57 -2.52
CA HIS A 169 0.55 9.27 -3.94
C HIS A 169 -0.68 8.48 -4.33
N ARG A 170 -1.25 8.83 -5.48
CA ARG A 170 -2.33 8.06 -6.09
C ARG A 170 -1.71 7.17 -7.16
N VAL A 171 -2.00 5.88 -7.09
CA VAL A 171 -1.50 4.93 -8.08
C VAL A 171 -2.41 5.00 -9.29
N ASP A 172 -1.82 5.28 -10.44
CA ASP A 172 -2.47 5.13 -11.73
C ASP A 172 -2.07 3.76 -12.29
N PHE A 173 -2.99 2.80 -12.25
CA PHE A 173 -2.73 1.44 -12.71
C PHE A 173 -3.17 1.30 -14.17
N ASP A 174 -2.23 0.96 -15.03
CA ASP A 174 -2.48 0.63 -16.43
C ASP A 174 -2.48 -0.90 -16.59
N GLU A 175 -3.67 -1.49 -16.67
CA GLU A 175 -3.87 -2.94 -16.81
C GLU A 175 -3.26 -3.54 -18.08
N GLU A 176 -3.04 -2.73 -19.13
CA GLU A 176 -2.49 -3.22 -20.40
C GLU A 176 -0.96 -3.40 -20.33
N THR A 177 -0.27 -2.52 -19.59
CA THR A 177 1.19 -2.45 -19.59
C THR A 177 1.83 -2.87 -18.26
N GLN A 178 1.09 -2.81 -17.16
CA GLN A 178 1.60 -3.10 -15.82
C GLN A 178 1.20 -4.47 -15.30
N LYS A 179 2.10 -5.10 -14.55
CA LYS A 179 1.97 -6.42 -13.95
C LYS A 179 2.24 -6.34 -12.45
N ARG A 180 1.40 -7.03 -11.68
CA ARG A 180 1.63 -7.21 -10.24
C ARG A 180 2.68 -8.28 -9.97
N TRP A 181 3.53 -8.03 -8.98
CA TRP A 181 4.46 -9.02 -8.48
C TRP A 181 3.73 -10.15 -7.75
N ARG A 182 4.10 -11.40 -8.07
CA ARG A 182 3.50 -12.62 -7.48
C ARG A 182 4.52 -13.51 -6.75
N GLY A 183 5.79 -13.11 -6.70
CA GLY A 183 6.83 -13.85 -5.99
C GLY A 183 6.74 -13.70 -4.47
N GLU A 184 7.52 -14.51 -3.75
CA GLU A 184 7.57 -14.46 -2.28
C GLU A 184 8.10 -13.10 -1.77
N PRO A 185 7.36 -12.40 -0.89
CA PRO A 185 7.79 -11.09 -0.38
C PRO A 185 9.14 -11.12 0.34
N ALA A 186 9.46 -12.20 1.07
CA ALA A 186 10.72 -12.34 1.80
C ALA A 186 11.96 -12.38 0.87
N ARG A 187 11.78 -12.83 -0.38
CA ARG A 187 12.85 -12.92 -1.38
C ARG A 187 12.86 -11.74 -2.35
N PHE A 188 11.89 -10.83 -2.23
CA PHE A 188 11.69 -9.73 -3.18
C PHE A 188 12.96 -8.90 -3.42
N GLN A 189 13.58 -8.40 -2.34
CA GLN A 189 14.77 -7.54 -2.45
C GLN A 189 15.93 -8.24 -3.16
N GLN A 190 16.13 -9.54 -2.90
CA GLN A 190 17.16 -10.32 -3.57
C GLN A 190 16.84 -10.52 -5.05
N LEU A 191 15.61 -10.96 -5.37
CA LEU A 191 15.17 -11.22 -6.74
C LEU A 191 15.18 -9.95 -7.60
N TRP A 192 14.77 -8.82 -7.03
CA TRP A 192 14.81 -7.52 -7.72
C TRP A 192 16.24 -7.11 -8.06
N ARG A 193 17.18 -7.24 -7.12
CA ARG A 193 18.60 -6.90 -7.36
C ARG A 193 19.23 -7.81 -8.41
N GLN A 194 18.94 -9.11 -8.35
CA GLN A 194 19.42 -10.08 -9.36
C GLN A 194 18.89 -9.71 -10.74
N GLN A 195 17.57 -9.52 -10.87
CA GLN A 195 16.96 -9.17 -12.15
C GLN A 195 17.46 -7.81 -12.67
N LYS A 196 17.67 -6.82 -11.81
CA LYS A 196 18.22 -5.50 -12.20
C LYS A 196 19.67 -5.62 -12.72
N ALA A 197 20.45 -6.54 -12.17
CA ALA A 197 21.83 -6.81 -12.62
C ALA A 197 21.86 -7.59 -13.95
N ASP A 198 20.91 -8.51 -14.15
CA ASP A 198 20.84 -9.35 -15.35
C ASP A 198 20.21 -8.58 -16.53
N ASP A 199 18.99 -8.06 -16.36
CA ASP A 199 18.28 -7.24 -17.34
C ASP A 199 17.20 -6.38 -16.65
N ALA A 200 17.49 -5.08 -16.50
CA ALA A 200 16.59 -4.12 -15.88
C ALA A 200 15.32 -3.84 -16.71
N THR A 201 15.33 -4.08 -18.02
CA THR A 201 14.18 -3.77 -18.89
C THR A 201 12.97 -4.66 -18.58
N LEU A 202 13.22 -5.87 -18.07
CA LEU A 202 12.18 -6.82 -17.66
C LEU A 202 11.43 -6.38 -16.39
N LEU A 203 11.95 -5.40 -15.64
CA LEU A 203 11.31 -4.86 -14.44
C LEU A 203 10.29 -3.77 -14.75
N ALA A 204 10.34 -3.14 -15.93
CA ALA A 204 9.47 -2.03 -16.29
C ALA A 204 7.97 -2.32 -16.12
N PRO A 205 7.44 -3.49 -16.53
CA PRO A 205 6.03 -3.82 -16.30
C PRO A 205 5.65 -3.89 -14.83
N TYR A 206 6.60 -4.16 -13.93
CA TYR A 206 6.33 -4.29 -12.50
C TYR A 206 6.42 -2.97 -11.74
N MET A 207 6.90 -1.89 -12.36
CA MET A 207 7.02 -0.58 -11.72
C MET A 207 5.69 0.19 -11.81
N HIS A 208 5.08 0.46 -10.65
CA HIS A 208 3.78 1.14 -10.56
C HIS A 208 3.94 2.63 -10.20
N GLY A 209 5.17 3.11 -10.06
CA GLY A 209 5.46 4.52 -9.83
C GLY A 209 6.85 4.75 -9.23
N LYS A 210 7.36 5.97 -9.45
CA LYS A 210 8.55 6.48 -8.78
C LYS A 210 8.11 7.57 -7.80
N ILE A 211 8.49 7.43 -6.54
CA ILE A 211 8.08 8.33 -5.48
C ILE A 211 9.30 9.05 -4.95
N THR A 212 9.27 10.38 -5.01
CA THR A 212 10.26 11.20 -4.31
C THR A 212 9.67 11.71 -3.01
N ILE A 213 10.27 11.32 -1.89
CA ILE A 213 9.92 11.85 -0.57
C ILE A 213 10.77 13.09 -0.35
N PRO A 214 10.14 14.28 -0.18
CA PRO A 214 10.88 15.50 0.04
C PRO A 214 11.64 15.41 1.39
N GLY A 215 12.82 16.00 1.44
CA GLY A 215 13.50 16.27 2.70
C GLY A 215 12.63 17.14 3.61
N PRO A 216 12.85 17.17 4.93
CA PRO A 216 12.11 18.06 5.81
C PRO A 216 12.28 19.49 5.30
N ALA A 217 11.17 20.24 5.29
CA ALA A 217 11.27 21.68 5.05
C ALA A 217 12.26 22.25 6.05
N SER A 218 13.26 22.99 5.55
CA SER A 218 14.12 23.79 6.42
C SER A 218 13.23 24.59 7.39
N PRO A 219 13.58 24.71 8.68
CA PRO A 219 12.79 25.48 9.64
C PRO A 219 12.51 26.93 9.21
N ASP A 220 13.21 27.44 8.20
CA ASP A 220 13.05 28.79 7.62
C ASP A 220 12.24 28.84 6.30
N GLY A 221 11.61 27.75 5.86
CA GLY A 221 11.01 27.66 4.52
C GLY A 221 9.48 27.70 4.50
N VAL A 222 8.87 28.89 4.63
CA VAL A 222 7.50 29.10 4.16
C VAL A 222 7.48 28.95 2.65
N VAL A 223 6.91 27.85 2.14
CA VAL A 223 6.41 27.80 0.76
C VAL A 223 5.01 27.18 0.78
N THR A 224 4.02 28.07 0.78
CA THR A 224 2.70 27.80 0.24
C THR A 224 2.86 27.57 -1.27
N GLU A 225 2.83 26.33 -1.74
CA GLU A 225 2.54 26.08 -3.15
C GLU A 225 1.03 26.27 -3.39
N GLU A 226 0.63 27.53 -3.49
CA GLU A 226 -0.52 27.92 -4.30
C GLU A 226 -0.03 28.30 -5.70
N GLY A 227 -0.49 27.53 -6.70
CA GLY A 227 -0.76 28.03 -8.05
C GLY A 227 0.42 28.27 -9.00
N ARG A 228 0.60 27.35 -9.94
CA ARG A 228 0.44 27.61 -11.38
C ARG A 228 0.40 26.33 -12.20
#